data_AF-A0A958JAU7-F1
#
_entry.id   AF-A0A958JAU7-F1
#
_cell.length_a   1.000
_cell.length_b   1.000
_cell.length_c   1.000
_cell.angle_alpha   90.00
_cell.angle_beta   90.00
_cell.angle_gamma   90.00
#
_symmetry.space_group_name_H-M   'P 1'
#
loop_
_entity.id
_entity.type
_entity.pdbx_description
1 polymer ?
#
loop_
_entity_poly.entity_id
_entity_poly.type
_entity_poly.pdbx_seq_one_letter_code
_entity_poly.pdbx_strand_id
1 'polypeptide(L)'
;RILLRLGSFYAGGFPELKRKVRRLPWADMLTPKTHFELRVTCHKSRLYHSGAVAERVADAIHQQCGAQPVPAGSSADDEGGASQLIVVRLLRDHCTVSIDTSGEGLHRRGYRQATAKAPLRETLAAAMLLAAGWDDRAPLLDPFCGSGTIAIEAALLARHLAPGLQRRFAFMDWPDFR
;
A
#
# COMPACT_ATOMS: atom_id res chain seq x y z
N ARG A 1 1.43 3.51 4.06
CA ARG A 1 1.61 2.16 3.46
C ARG A 1 3.10 1.91 3.37
N ILE A 2 3.50 0.66 3.45
CA ILE A 2 4.86 0.15 3.24
C ILE A 2 4.80 -0.67 1.96
N LEU A 3 5.77 -0.47 1.08
CA LEU A 3 5.85 -1.17 -0.20
C LEU A 3 7.15 -1.97 -0.23
N LEU A 4 7.06 -3.24 -0.60
CA LEU A 4 8.24 -4.06 -0.88
C LEU A 4 8.65 -3.82 -2.34
N ARG A 5 9.89 -3.37 -2.55
CA ARG A 5 10.43 -3.16 -3.90
C ARG A 5 10.90 -4.50 -4.47
N LEU A 6 10.26 -4.96 -5.53
CA LEU A 6 10.63 -6.19 -6.22
C LEU A 6 11.79 -5.96 -7.18
N GLY A 7 11.85 -4.78 -7.81
CA GLY A 7 12.95 -4.45 -8.70
C GLY A 7 12.88 -3.04 -9.25
N SER A 8 14.01 -2.60 -9.80
CA SER A 8 14.13 -1.31 -10.46
C SER A 8 15.06 -1.40 -11.65
N PHE A 9 14.66 -0.84 -12.78
CA PHE A 9 15.37 -1.00 -14.04
C PHE A 9 14.97 0.08 -15.06
N TYR A 10 15.88 0.37 -16.00
CA TYR A 10 15.55 1.16 -17.19
C TYR A 10 14.53 0.43 -18.08
N ALA A 11 13.58 1.16 -18.67
CA ALA A 11 12.62 0.64 -19.64
C ALA A 11 12.24 1.74 -20.66
N GLY A 12 12.89 1.71 -21.82
CA GLY A 12 12.66 2.71 -22.89
C GLY A 12 11.49 2.37 -23.83
N GLY A 13 10.90 1.17 -23.70
CA GLY A 13 9.82 0.69 -24.55
C GLY A 13 9.08 -0.52 -23.96
N PHE A 14 7.90 -0.84 -24.51
CA PHE A 14 7.03 -1.91 -24.00
C PHE A 14 7.66 -3.31 -24.01
N PRO A 15 8.39 -3.75 -25.06
CA PRO A 15 9.00 -5.09 -25.05
C PRO A 15 10.03 -5.26 -23.93
N GLU A 16 10.83 -4.22 -23.67
CA GLU A 16 11.82 -4.21 -22.60
C GLU A 16 11.14 -4.25 -21.22
N LEU A 17 10.08 -3.43 -21.03
CA LEU A 17 9.28 -3.44 -19.81
C LEU A 17 8.71 -4.83 -19.52
N LYS A 18 8.00 -5.45 -20.47
CA LYS A 18 7.39 -6.78 -20.29
C LYS A 18 8.44 -7.82 -19.92
N ARG A 19 9.56 -7.85 -20.64
CA ARG A 19 10.66 -8.80 -20.39
C ARG A 19 11.25 -8.65 -18.98
N LYS A 20 11.48 -7.42 -18.52
CA LYS A 20 12.09 -7.16 -17.20
C LYS A 20 11.10 -7.40 -16.06
N VAL A 21 9.83 -7.03 -16.23
CA VAL A 21 8.75 -7.34 -15.28
C VAL A 21 8.63 -8.85 -15.05
N ARG A 22 8.73 -9.66 -16.11
CA ARG A 22 8.66 -11.12 -16.03
C ARG A 22 9.82 -11.80 -15.26
N ARG A 23 10.89 -11.06 -14.96
CA ARG A 23 12.04 -11.59 -14.22
C ARG A 23 11.93 -11.37 -12.72
N LEU A 24 10.94 -10.63 -12.26
CA LEU A 24 10.74 -10.37 -10.84
C LEU A 24 10.18 -11.63 -10.15
N PRO A 25 10.40 -11.79 -8.84
CA PRO A 25 10.05 -13.01 -8.10
C PRO A 25 8.57 -13.00 -7.69
N TRP A 26 7.65 -13.04 -8.67
CA TRP A 26 6.21 -12.97 -8.37
C TRP A 26 5.67 -14.20 -7.66
N ALA A 27 6.26 -15.37 -7.91
CA ALA A 27 5.82 -16.64 -7.31
C ALA A 27 5.92 -16.66 -5.78
N ASP A 28 6.82 -15.86 -5.22
CA ASP A 28 7.01 -15.76 -3.77
C ASP A 28 5.81 -15.06 -3.11
N MET A 29 5.12 -14.18 -3.86
CA MET A 29 4.09 -13.27 -3.33
C MET A 29 2.69 -13.50 -3.90
N LEU A 30 2.57 -14.11 -5.09
CA LEU A 30 1.32 -14.29 -5.83
C LEU A 30 1.09 -15.77 -6.17
N THR A 31 -0.16 -16.20 -6.08
CA THR A 31 -0.61 -17.51 -6.57
C THR A 31 -1.51 -17.33 -7.80
N PRO A 32 -1.77 -18.40 -8.59
CA PRO A 32 -2.75 -18.34 -9.68
C PRO A 32 -4.17 -17.94 -9.25
N LYS A 33 -4.51 -18.11 -7.96
CA LYS A 33 -5.80 -17.71 -7.39
C LYS A 33 -5.82 -16.26 -6.89
N THR A 34 -4.66 -15.60 -6.84
CA THR A 34 -4.54 -14.24 -6.31
C THR A 34 -5.06 -13.24 -7.33
N HIS A 35 -6.01 -12.40 -6.90
CA HIS A 35 -6.44 -11.22 -7.65
C HIS A 35 -5.51 -10.04 -7.33
N PHE A 36 -5.12 -9.25 -8.33
CA PHE A 36 -4.24 -8.09 -8.12
C PHE A 36 -4.69 -6.83 -8.85
N GLU A 37 -4.50 -5.68 -8.20
CA GLU A 37 -4.70 -4.35 -8.77
C GLU A 37 -3.35 -3.76 -9.19
N LEU A 38 -3.33 -3.02 -10.31
CA LEU A 38 -2.18 -2.22 -10.71
C LEU A 38 -2.42 -0.72 -10.56
N ARG A 39 -1.50 -0.07 -9.83
CA ARG A 39 -1.40 1.38 -9.78
C ARG A 39 -0.16 1.84 -10.51
N VAL A 40 -0.36 2.48 -11.64
CA VAL A 40 0.73 2.96 -12.50
C VAL A 40 0.82 4.48 -12.48
N THR A 41 2.04 4.99 -12.31
CA THR A 41 2.35 6.41 -12.44
C THR A 41 3.51 6.57 -13.42
N CYS A 42 3.33 7.45 -14.41
CA CYS A 42 4.34 7.74 -15.41
C CYS A 42 4.68 9.24 -15.38
N HIS A 43 5.96 9.57 -15.26
CA HIS A 43 6.42 10.95 -15.25
C HIS A 43 7.72 11.08 -16.05
N LYS A 44 7.79 12.09 -16.94
CA LYS A 44 8.98 12.40 -17.77
C LYS A 44 9.59 11.16 -18.42
N SER A 45 8.77 10.22 -18.91
CA SER A 45 9.21 8.95 -19.49
C SER A 45 8.57 8.77 -20.86
N ARG A 46 9.26 8.07 -21.77
CA ARG A 46 8.76 7.72 -23.11
C ARG A 46 7.45 6.93 -23.03
N LEU A 47 7.36 6.05 -22.04
CA LEU A 47 6.13 5.33 -21.70
C LEU A 47 5.22 6.23 -20.82
N TYR A 48 4.48 7.14 -21.44
CA TYR A 48 3.64 8.13 -20.74
C TYR A 48 2.21 7.65 -20.46
N HIS A 49 1.68 6.70 -21.24
CA HIS A 49 0.29 6.26 -21.13
C HIS A 49 0.14 5.21 -20.01
N SER A 50 -0.23 5.65 -18.81
CA SER A 50 -0.33 4.80 -17.61
C SER A 50 -1.24 3.59 -17.78
N GLY A 51 -2.39 3.74 -18.45
CA GLY A 51 -3.30 2.62 -18.76
C GLY A 51 -2.67 1.55 -19.65
N ALA A 52 -1.98 1.94 -20.73
CA ALA A 52 -1.26 0.99 -21.58
C ALA A 52 -0.14 0.29 -20.80
N VAL A 53 0.63 1.04 -19.98
CA VAL A 53 1.65 0.43 -19.12
C VAL A 53 1.02 -0.58 -18.14
N ALA A 54 -0.13 -0.25 -17.54
CA ALA A 54 -0.85 -1.15 -16.63
C ALA A 54 -1.24 -2.45 -17.34
N GLU A 55 -1.84 -2.37 -18.53
CA GLU A 55 -2.21 -3.53 -19.33
C GLU A 55 -1.00 -4.42 -19.66
N ARG A 56 0.10 -3.84 -20.18
CA ARG A 56 1.31 -4.62 -20.52
C ARG A 56 1.94 -5.29 -19.30
N VAL A 57 1.91 -4.63 -18.15
CA VAL A 57 2.43 -5.17 -16.89
C VAL A 57 1.51 -6.27 -16.36
N ALA A 58 0.18 -6.07 -16.39
CA ALA A 58 -0.82 -7.05 -16.00
C ALA A 58 -0.63 -8.35 -16.78
N ASP A 59 -0.56 -8.26 -18.10
CA ASP A 59 -0.31 -9.40 -18.98
C ASP A 59 0.99 -10.12 -18.64
N ALA A 60 2.06 -9.36 -18.34
CA ALA A 60 3.36 -9.91 -18.04
C ALA A 60 3.35 -10.72 -16.73
N ILE A 61 2.67 -10.21 -15.71
CA ILE A 61 2.50 -10.89 -14.41
C ILE A 61 1.61 -12.12 -14.58
N HIS A 62 0.46 -11.97 -15.23
CA HIS A 62 -0.48 -13.06 -15.48
C HIS A 62 0.19 -14.22 -16.23
N GLN A 63 0.94 -13.94 -17.29
CA GLN A 63 1.64 -14.97 -18.07
C GLN A 63 2.80 -15.62 -17.32
N GLN A 64 3.31 -15.00 -16.25
CA GLN A 64 4.40 -15.57 -15.46
C GLN A 64 3.91 -16.45 -14.32
N CYS A 65 2.89 -16.02 -13.56
CA CYS A 65 2.46 -16.71 -12.34
C CYS A 65 0.96 -17.03 -12.28
N GLY A 66 0.19 -16.73 -13.32
CA GLY A 66 -1.24 -17.05 -13.44
C GLY A 66 -2.18 -16.17 -12.62
N ALA A 67 -1.66 -15.19 -11.87
CA ALA A 67 -2.48 -14.28 -11.06
C ALA A 67 -3.45 -13.46 -11.93
N GLN A 68 -4.60 -13.08 -11.38
CA GLN A 68 -5.70 -12.47 -12.12
C GLN A 68 -5.74 -10.95 -11.92
N PRO A 69 -5.56 -10.13 -12.97
CA PRO A 69 -5.68 -8.69 -12.84
C PRO A 69 -7.14 -8.28 -12.62
N VAL A 70 -7.38 -7.31 -11.73
CA VAL A 70 -8.69 -6.69 -11.51
C VAL A 70 -8.63 -5.17 -11.74
N PRO A 71 -9.75 -4.51 -12.09
CA PRO A 71 -9.79 -3.07 -12.28
C PRO A 71 -9.34 -2.30 -11.03
N ALA A 72 -8.65 -1.17 -11.23
CA ALA A 72 -8.24 -0.34 -10.10
C ALA A 72 -9.44 0.18 -9.30
N GLY A 73 -9.40 0.03 -7.97
CA GLY A 73 -10.48 0.46 -7.09
C GLY A 73 -11.62 -0.54 -6.92
N SER A 74 -11.50 -1.76 -7.45
CA SER A 74 -12.45 -2.87 -7.24
C SER A 74 -12.33 -3.52 -5.85
N SER A 75 -11.64 -2.87 -4.90
CA SER A 75 -11.45 -3.42 -3.57
C SER A 75 -12.76 -3.42 -2.76
N ALA A 76 -13.29 -4.63 -2.59
CA ALA A 76 -14.01 -5.09 -1.38
C ALA A 76 -15.40 -4.52 -1.09
N ASP A 77 -16.37 -4.71 -2.01
CA ASP A 77 -17.80 -4.64 -1.65
C ASP A 77 -18.57 -5.96 -1.91
N ASP A 78 -18.04 -6.95 -2.65
CA ASP A 78 -18.72 -8.24 -2.85
C ASP A 78 -17.77 -9.44 -2.70
N GLU A 79 -17.97 -10.20 -1.61
CA GLU A 79 -17.69 -11.64 -1.37
C GLU A 79 -16.36 -12.33 -1.77
N GLY A 80 -15.34 -11.65 -2.30
CA GLY A 80 -14.15 -12.34 -2.85
C GLY A 80 -12.79 -11.71 -2.62
N GLY A 81 -12.27 -11.77 -1.38
CA GLY A 81 -10.83 -11.63 -1.07
C GLY A 81 -10.21 -10.23 -1.28
N ALA A 82 -9.29 -9.83 -0.39
CA ALA A 82 -8.53 -8.60 -0.58
C ALA A 82 -7.61 -8.73 -1.80
N SER A 83 -7.74 -7.83 -2.79
CA SER A 83 -6.86 -7.82 -3.96
C SER A 83 -5.47 -7.28 -3.60
N GLN A 84 -4.43 -7.92 -4.15
CA GLN A 84 -3.05 -7.52 -3.93
C GLN A 84 -2.71 -6.28 -4.77
N LEU A 85 -2.28 -5.18 -4.14
CA LEU A 85 -1.89 -3.98 -4.87
C LEU A 85 -0.43 -4.07 -5.36
N ILE A 86 -0.21 -3.82 -6.63
CA ILE A 86 1.09 -3.70 -7.28
C ILE A 86 1.25 -2.26 -7.78
N VAL A 87 2.37 -1.63 -7.41
CA VAL A 87 2.66 -0.22 -7.70
C VAL A 87 3.82 -0.15 -8.69
N VAL A 88 3.56 0.44 -9.85
CA VAL A 88 4.54 0.66 -10.91
C VAL A 88 4.78 2.15 -11.06
N ARG A 89 6.04 2.57 -10.94
CA ARG A 89 6.43 3.98 -11.09
C ARG A 89 7.47 4.11 -12.18
N LEU A 90 7.18 4.91 -13.19
CA LEU A 90 8.11 5.28 -14.24
C LEU A 90 8.50 6.74 -14.07
N LEU A 91 9.79 6.99 -13.90
CA LEU A 91 10.36 8.32 -13.82
C LEU A 91 11.64 8.38 -14.67
N ARG A 92 11.68 9.26 -15.68
CA ARG A 92 12.84 9.38 -16.59
C ARG A 92 13.28 8.03 -17.16
N ASP A 93 12.31 7.27 -17.67
CA ASP A 93 12.48 5.91 -18.22
C ASP A 93 12.99 4.86 -17.21
N HIS A 94 13.07 5.21 -15.93
CA HIS A 94 13.40 4.28 -14.85
C HIS A 94 12.12 3.73 -14.23
N CYS A 95 11.89 2.43 -14.40
CA CYS A 95 10.77 1.71 -13.85
C CYS A 95 11.12 1.16 -12.45
N THR A 96 10.24 1.38 -11.49
CA THR A 96 10.28 0.76 -10.16
C THR A 96 8.99 -0.02 -9.97
N VAL A 97 9.11 -1.31 -9.68
CA VAL A 97 7.98 -2.20 -9.43
C VAL A 97 7.99 -2.58 -7.96
N SER A 98 6.87 -2.38 -7.28
CA SER A 98 6.71 -2.67 -5.86
C SER A 98 5.38 -3.36 -5.61
N ILE A 99 5.31 -4.15 -4.54
CA ILE A 99 4.10 -4.82 -4.07
C ILE A 99 3.73 -4.26 -2.69
N ASP A 100 2.45 -4.02 -2.46
CA ASP A 100 1.97 -3.46 -1.19
C ASP A 100 1.93 -4.51 -0.10
N THR A 101 2.70 -4.31 0.97
CA THR A 101 2.68 -5.20 2.13
C THR A 101 1.54 -4.84 3.09
N SER A 102 1.03 -3.60 3.03
CA SER A 102 0.15 -3.06 4.08
C SER A 102 -1.32 -3.45 3.94
N GLY A 103 -1.80 -3.68 2.71
CA GLY A 103 -3.24 -3.79 2.45
C GLY A 103 -3.89 -2.41 2.62
N GLU A 104 -4.83 -2.26 3.55
CA GLU A 104 -5.41 -0.94 3.81
C GLU A 104 -4.37 0.13 4.19
N GLY A 105 -4.70 1.41 4.03
CA GLY A 105 -3.81 2.49 4.44
C GLY A 105 -3.45 2.39 5.92
N LEU A 106 -2.17 2.54 6.28
CA LEU A 106 -1.69 2.38 7.66
C LEU A 106 -2.36 3.29 8.70
N HIS A 107 -2.92 4.42 8.27
CA HIS A 107 -3.71 5.30 9.15
C HIS A 107 -4.95 4.58 9.70
N ARG A 108 -5.55 3.63 8.96
CA ARG A 108 -6.64 2.80 9.50
C ARG A 108 -6.07 1.82 10.53
N ARG A 109 -6.07 2.21 11.82
CA ARG A 109 -5.53 1.38 12.91
C ARG A 109 -6.46 0.22 13.32
N GLY A 110 -7.74 0.32 13.00
CA GLY A 110 -8.78 -0.64 13.35
C GLY A 110 -9.74 -0.15 14.45
N TYR A 111 -9.39 0.89 15.21
CA TYR A 111 -10.25 1.39 16.29
C TYR A 111 -11.38 2.33 15.83
N ARG A 112 -11.30 2.88 14.62
CA ARG A 112 -12.27 3.88 14.15
C ARG A 112 -13.54 3.19 13.67
N GLN A 113 -14.62 3.31 14.44
CA GLN A 113 -15.93 2.74 14.12
C GLN A 113 -16.80 3.65 13.24
N ALA A 114 -16.70 4.97 13.43
CA ALA A 114 -17.47 5.96 12.68
C ALA A 114 -16.56 7.00 12.02
N THR A 115 -16.81 7.31 10.75
CA THR A 115 -16.11 8.38 10.04
C THR A 115 -16.89 9.69 10.23
N ALA A 116 -16.45 10.52 11.18
CA ALA A 116 -16.93 11.89 11.28
C ALA A 116 -16.54 12.71 10.03
N LYS A 117 -17.13 13.90 9.83
CA LYS A 117 -16.78 14.76 8.69
C LYS A 117 -15.33 15.27 8.82
N ALA A 118 -14.48 14.89 7.85
CA ALA A 118 -13.07 15.29 7.74
C ALA A 118 -12.19 15.00 8.99
N PRO A 119 -12.05 13.74 9.41
CA PRO A 119 -11.26 13.42 10.58
C PRO A 119 -9.75 13.55 10.29
N LEU A 120 -9.01 14.01 11.31
CA LEU A 120 -7.55 13.98 11.31
C LEU A 120 -7.07 12.54 11.08
N ARG A 121 -6.10 12.36 10.16
CA ARG A 121 -5.48 11.05 9.94
C ARG A 121 -4.67 10.64 11.17
N GLU A 122 -4.80 9.39 11.56
CA GLU A 122 -4.12 8.77 12.70
C GLU A 122 -2.60 8.92 12.58
N THR A 123 -2.05 8.73 11.38
CA THR A 123 -0.61 8.95 11.13
C THR A 123 -0.17 10.39 11.35
N LEU A 124 -1.05 11.37 11.11
CA LEU A 124 -0.74 12.78 11.32
C LEU A 124 -0.84 13.13 12.81
N ALA A 125 -1.85 12.62 13.51
CA ALA A 125 -1.97 12.76 14.96
C ALA A 125 -0.73 12.21 15.71
N ALA A 126 -0.29 10.99 15.36
CA ALA A 126 0.94 10.43 15.92
C ALA A 126 2.18 11.29 15.60
N ALA A 127 2.29 11.80 14.36
CA ALA A 127 3.39 12.67 13.99
C ALA A 127 3.39 14.01 14.76
N MET A 128 2.22 14.57 15.04
CA MET A 128 2.09 15.79 15.85
C MET A 128 2.59 15.58 17.29
N LEU A 129 2.23 14.46 17.92
CA LEU A 129 2.69 14.12 19.27
C LEU A 129 4.21 13.98 19.34
N LEU A 130 4.79 13.26 18.37
CA LEU A 130 6.25 13.10 18.26
C LEU A 130 6.95 14.44 18.01
N ALA A 131 6.40 15.27 17.12
CA ALA A 131 6.95 16.59 16.81
C ALA A 131 6.84 17.59 17.96
N ALA A 132 5.78 17.47 18.78
CA ALA A 132 5.61 18.25 20.01
C ALA A 132 6.61 17.86 21.11
N GLY A 133 7.35 16.75 20.94
CA GLY A 133 8.26 16.23 21.96
C GLY A 133 7.54 15.78 23.23
N TRP A 134 6.26 15.38 23.11
CA TRP A 134 5.51 14.86 24.24
C TRP A 134 6.13 13.52 24.65
N ASP A 135 6.80 13.52 25.80
CA ASP A 135 7.07 12.31 26.55
C ASP A 135 5.79 11.98 27.33
N ASP A 136 5.28 10.78 27.25
CA ASP A 136 4.12 10.26 27.99
C ASP A 136 3.91 10.63 29.49
N ARG A 137 4.80 11.41 30.11
CA ARG A 137 4.79 11.86 31.51
C ARG A 137 3.92 13.08 31.74
N ALA A 138 3.89 14.01 30.78
CA ALA A 138 3.13 15.24 30.93
C ALA A 138 1.64 15.01 30.63
N PRO A 139 0.70 15.65 31.38
CA PRO A 139 -0.71 15.64 31.01
C PRO A 139 -0.90 16.17 29.59
N LEU A 140 -1.64 15.43 28.76
CA LEU A 140 -2.02 15.85 27.41
C LEU A 140 -3.45 16.38 27.43
N LEU A 141 -3.65 17.60 26.93
CA LEU A 141 -4.97 18.21 26.77
C LEU A 141 -5.19 18.61 25.31
N ASP A 142 -6.26 18.08 24.72
CA ASP A 142 -6.78 18.51 23.42
C ASP A 142 -8.18 19.13 23.63
N PRO A 143 -8.30 20.47 23.72
CA PRO A 143 -9.57 21.14 23.98
C PRO A 143 -10.56 21.08 22.82
N PHE A 144 -10.11 20.63 21.64
CA PHE A 144 -10.92 20.53 20.42
C PHE A 144 -10.85 19.11 19.83
N CYS A 145 -10.89 18.10 20.72
CA CYS A 145 -10.52 16.73 20.39
C CYS A 145 -11.38 16.03 19.33
N GLY A 146 -12.60 16.51 19.07
CA GLY A 146 -13.50 15.95 18.06
C GLY A 146 -13.66 14.43 18.23
N SER A 147 -13.22 13.67 17.22
CA SER A 147 -13.23 12.19 17.27
C SER A 147 -12.17 11.55 18.19
N GLY A 148 -11.44 12.35 18.97
CA GLY A 148 -10.44 11.89 19.94
C GLY A 148 -9.14 11.33 19.32
N THR A 149 -8.87 11.57 18.03
CA THR A 149 -7.75 10.92 17.32
C THR A 149 -6.39 11.20 17.97
N ILE A 150 -6.13 12.44 18.42
CA ILE A 150 -4.88 12.79 19.11
C ILE A 150 -4.77 12.06 20.44
N ALA A 151 -5.83 12.10 21.26
CA ALA A 151 -5.84 11.43 22.56
C ALA A 151 -5.67 9.90 22.45
N ILE A 152 -6.28 9.27 21.44
CA ILE A 152 -6.13 7.83 21.20
C ILE A 152 -4.70 7.49 20.77
N GLU A 153 -4.11 8.19 19.79
CA GLU A 153 -2.72 7.91 19.38
C GLU A 153 -1.73 8.19 20.52
N ALA A 154 -1.99 9.19 21.37
CA ALA A 154 -1.18 9.44 22.58
C ALA A 154 -1.24 8.28 23.57
N ALA A 155 -2.44 7.75 23.84
CA ALA A 155 -2.61 6.59 24.70
C ALA A 155 -1.92 5.33 24.13
N LEU A 156 -1.96 5.13 22.81
CA LEU A 156 -1.23 4.04 22.15
C LEU A 156 0.29 4.19 22.29
N LEU A 157 0.81 5.41 22.09
CA LEU A 157 2.24 5.72 22.24
C LEU A 157 2.71 5.51 23.68
N ALA A 158 2.02 6.08 24.68
CA ALA A 158 2.36 5.98 26.10
C ALA A 158 2.31 4.54 26.63
N ARG A 159 1.48 3.68 26.03
CA ARG A 159 1.39 2.26 26.38
C ARG A 159 2.29 1.36 25.54
N HIS A 160 3.11 1.93 24.65
CA HIS A 160 3.92 1.19 23.68
C HIS A 160 3.13 0.16 22.87
N LEU A 161 1.87 0.47 22.54
CA LEU A 161 1.02 -0.40 21.74
C LEU A 161 1.32 -0.22 20.26
N ALA A 162 1.61 -1.33 19.58
CA ALA A 162 1.89 -1.30 18.15
C ALA A 162 0.67 -0.79 17.36
N PRO A 163 0.85 0.17 16.44
CA PRO A 163 -0.26 0.74 15.66
C PRO A 163 -0.92 -0.27 14.70
N GLY A 164 -0.26 -1.41 14.49
CA GLY A 164 -0.76 -2.52 13.67
C GLY A 164 -1.49 -3.61 14.44
N LEU A 165 -1.61 -3.50 15.77
CA LEU A 165 -2.05 -4.61 16.64
C LEU A 165 -3.45 -5.15 16.31
N GLN A 166 -4.37 -4.28 15.88
CA GLN A 166 -5.78 -4.62 15.65
C GLN A 166 -6.15 -4.65 14.15
N ARG A 167 -5.19 -4.91 13.26
CA ARG A 167 -5.44 -4.97 11.81
C ARG A 167 -4.66 -6.09 11.13
N ARG A 168 -5.14 -6.49 9.95
CA ARG A 168 -4.42 -7.38 9.04
C ARG A 168 -3.53 -6.59 8.09
N PHE A 169 -2.57 -7.29 7.51
CA PHE A 169 -1.67 -6.80 6.48
C PHE A 169 -1.74 -7.70 5.24
N ALA A 170 -1.56 -7.13 4.05
CA ALA A 170 -1.65 -7.89 2.80
C ALA A 170 -0.56 -8.97 2.68
N PHE A 171 0.63 -8.71 3.24
CA PHE A 171 1.71 -9.71 3.21
C PHE A 171 1.36 -11.01 3.94
N MET A 172 0.38 -10.99 4.85
CA MET A 172 -0.01 -12.17 5.61
C MET A 172 -0.68 -13.26 4.74
N ASP A 173 -1.10 -12.89 3.54
CA ASP A 173 -1.73 -13.81 2.58
C ASP A 173 -0.74 -14.24 1.48
N TRP A 174 0.54 -13.89 1.60
CA TRP A 174 1.58 -14.27 0.62
C TRP A 174 2.06 -15.72 0.82
N PRO A 175 2.41 -16.45 -0.26
CA PRO A 175 2.95 -17.81 -0.17
C PRO A 175 4.19 -17.95 0.72
N ASP A 176 5.08 -16.95 0.70
CA ASP A 176 6.33 -16.96 1.47
C ASP A 176 6.16 -16.47 2.93
N PHE A 177 4.94 -16.09 3.33
CA PHE A 177 4.67 -15.70 4.72
C PHE A 177 4.53 -16.92 5.62
N ARG A 178 5.37 -17.00 6.67
CA ARG A 178 5.38 -18.05 7.69
C ARG A 178 5.11 -17.48 9.07
#